data_AF-A0A5J6JG44-F1
#
_entry.id   AF-A0A5J6JG44-F1
#
_cell.length_a   1.000
_cell.length_b   1.000
_cell.length_c   1.000
_cell.angle_alpha   90.00
_cell.angle_beta   90.00
_cell.angle_gamma   90.00
#
_symmetry.space_group_name_H-M   'P 1'
#
loop_
_entity.id
_entity.type
_entity.pdbx_description
1 polymer ?
#
loop_
_entity_poly.entity_id
_entity_poly.type
_entity_poly.pdbx_seq_one_letter_code
_entity_poly.pdbx_strand_id
1 'polypeptide(L)' 'MTHHAARAALEAVLADTGDLESADAGARAEAAEWQRISDLLLDHGGPYAPDTDAYVQGQLTARHHHRDRPRPPVPSPPSG' A
#
# COMPACT_ATOMS: atom_id res chain seq x y z
N MET A 1 -6.68 -6.88 -13.52
CA MET A 1 -5.48 -6.21 -14.05
C MET A 1 -4.40 -7.26 -14.37
N THR A 2 -3.55 -7.05 -15.37
CA THR A 2 -2.53 -8.03 -15.82
C THR A 2 -1.11 -7.60 -15.46
N HIS A 3 -0.13 -8.51 -15.52
CA HIS A 3 1.30 -8.20 -15.31
C HIS A 3 1.77 -7.03 -16.19
N HIS A 4 1.48 -7.06 -17.50
CA HIS A 4 1.87 -5.98 -18.41
C HIS A 4 1.26 -4.62 -18.05
N ALA A 5 0.01 -4.61 -17.56
CA ALA A 5 -0.62 -3.37 -17.14
C ALA A 5 0.04 -2.80 -15.86
N ALA A 6 0.37 -3.65 -14.89
CA ALA A 6 1.07 -3.24 -13.67
C ALA A 6 2.50 -2.75 -13.98
N ARG A 7 3.20 -3.44 -14.89
CA ARG A 7 4.53 -3.06 -15.38
C ARG A 7 4.51 -1.69 -16.05
N ALA A 8 3.52 -1.43 -16.91
CA ALA A 8 3.38 -0.13 -17.57
C ALA A 8 3.08 1.01 -16.58
N ALA A 9 2.29 0.73 -15.54
CA ALA A 9 2.04 1.71 -14.48
C ALA A 9 3.31 2.02 -13.67
N LEU A 10 4.11 1.00 -13.33
CA LEU A 10 5.43 1.19 -12.70
C LEU A 10 6.34 2.07 -13.56
N GLU A 11 6.45 1.76 -14.85
CA GLU A 11 7.28 2.52 -15.80
C GLU A 11 6.84 3.98 -15.90
N ALA A 12 5.53 4.24 -15.87
CA ALA A 12 5.00 5.61 -15.87
C ALA A 12 5.38 6.39 -14.60
N VAL A 13 5.27 5.77 -13.42
CA VAL A 13 5.68 6.41 -12.15
C VAL A 13 7.18 6.69 -12.13
N LEU A 14 8.00 5.74 -12.56
CA LEU A 14 9.46 5.94 -12.64
C LEU A 14 9.84 7.05 -13.64
N ALA A 15 9.15 7.13 -14.77
CA ALA A 15 9.37 8.17 -15.76
C ALA A 15 8.99 9.58 -15.25
N ASP A 16 7.89 9.69 -14.50
CA ASP A 16 7.44 10.95 -13.89
C ASP A 16 8.36 11.39 -12.75
N THR A 17 8.82 10.41 -11.96
CA THR A 17 9.66 10.65 -10.78
C THR A 17 11.11 11.01 -11.14
N GLY A 18 11.66 10.39 -12.19
CA GLY A 18 13.07 10.51 -12.55
C GLY A 18 13.97 9.76 -11.57
N ASP A 19 14.47 10.46 -10.54
CA ASP A 19 15.28 9.85 -9.48
C ASP A 19 14.41 9.43 -8.29
N LEU A 20 14.17 8.13 -8.18
CA LEU A 20 13.30 7.56 -7.15
C LEU A 20 13.84 7.78 -5.73
N GLU A 21 15.16 7.86 -5.54
CA GLU A 21 15.76 8.02 -4.20
C GLU A 21 15.53 9.42 -3.62
N SER A 22 15.49 10.44 -4.48
CA SER A 22 15.21 11.83 -4.09
C SER A 22 13.72 12.18 -4.11
N ALA A 23 12.87 11.27 -4.58
CA ALA A 23 11.43 11.47 -4.70
C ALA A 23 10.71 11.56 -3.35
N ASP A 24 9.54 12.21 -3.37
CA ASP A 24 8.70 12.28 -2.19
C ASP A 24 8.20 10.89 -1.75
N ALA A 25 7.76 10.81 -0.49
CA ALA A 25 7.36 9.55 0.11
C ALA A 25 6.16 8.89 -0.60
N GLY A 26 5.28 9.68 -1.22
CA GLY A 26 4.14 9.20 -1.99
C GLY A 26 4.58 8.52 -3.28
N ALA A 27 5.41 9.19 -4.08
CA ALA A 27 5.96 8.62 -5.33
C ALA A 27 6.75 7.32 -5.08
N ARG A 28 7.58 7.30 -4.03
CA ARG A 28 8.30 6.08 -3.62
C ARG A 28 7.36 4.95 -3.20
N ALA A 29 6.32 5.26 -2.43
CA ALA A 29 5.33 4.27 -2.01
C ALA A 29 4.52 3.73 -3.20
N GLU A 30 4.17 4.59 -4.16
CA GLU A 30 3.46 4.19 -5.37
C GLU A 30 4.31 3.27 -6.25
N ALA A 31 5.57 3.61 -6.50
CA ALA A 31 6.49 2.75 -7.25
C ALA A 31 6.68 1.39 -6.58
N ALA A 32 6.84 1.38 -5.25
CA ALA A 32 6.97 0.13 -4.48
C ALA A 32 5.72 -0.76 -4.59
N GLU A 33 4.52 -0.16 -4.58
CA GLU A 33 3.28 -0.91 -4.73
C GLU A 33 3.12 -1.49 -6.15
N TRP A 34 3.43 -0.71 -7.19
CA TRP A 34 3.39 -1.22 -8.57
C TRP A 34 4.41 -2.32 -8.82
N GLN A 35 5.59 -2.24 -8.21
CA GLN A 35 6.58 -3.31 -8.24
C GLN A 35 6.03 -4.57 -7.56
N ARG A 36 5.49 -4.46 -6.35
CA ARG A 36 4.89 -5.58 -5.61
C ARG A 36 3.79 -6.28 -6.40
N ILE A 37 2.88 -5.51 -7.00
CA ILE A 37 1.77 -6.04 -7.82
C ILE A 37 2.32 -6.74 -9.08
N SER A 38 3.34 -6.17 -9.72
CA SER A 38 3.97 -6.78 -10.90
C SER A 38 4.59 -8.12 -10.54
N ASP A 39 5.35 -8.20 -9.45
CA ASP A 39 5.97 -9.44 -8.97
C ASP A 39 4.91 -10.51 -8.62
N LEU A 40 3.85 -10.11 -7.91
CA LEU A 40 2.73 -11.00 -7.60
C LEU A 40 2.09 -11.60 -8.87
N LEU A 41 1.93 -10.79 -9.91
CA LEU A 41 1.28 -11.23 -11.16
C LEU A 41 2.21 -12.09 -12.03
N LEU A 42 3.52 -11.91 -11.92
CA LEU A 42 4.50 -12.76 -12.57
C LEU A 42 4.43 -14.19 -12.01
N ASP A 43 4.34 -14.32 -10.68
CA ASP A 43 4.33 -15.62 -9.99
C ASP A 43 3.00 -16.37 -10.12
N HIS A 44 1.87 -15.66 -10.17
CA HIS A 44 0.54 -16.28 -10.18
C HIS A 44 -0.12 -16.41 -11.56
N GLY A 45 0.35 -15.68 -12.59
CA GLY A 45 -0.14 -15.76 -13.98
C GLY A 45 -1.60 -15.35 -14.22
N GLY A 46 -2.40 -15.19 -13.16
CA GLY A 46 -3.80 -14.80 -13.19
C GLY A 46 -4.00 -13.29 -13.06
N PRO A 47 -5.22 -12.77 -13.32
CA PRO A 47 -5.54 -11.36 -13.11
C PRO A 47 -5.42 -10.98 -11.63
N TYR A 48 -4.90 -9.78 -11.37
CA TYR A 48 -4.92 -9.19 -10.03
C TYR A 48 -6.35 -8.95 -9.56
N ALA A 49 -6.66 -9.42 -8.36
CA ALA A 49 -7.90 -9.17 -7.63
C ALA A 49 -7.57 -8.71 -6.19
N PRO A 50 -7.82 -7.43 -5.82
CA PRO A 50 -7.47 -6.90 -4.51
C PRO A 50 -8.25 -7.56 -3.36
N ASP A 51 -9.45 -8.08 -3.64
CA ASP A 51 -10.27 -8.79 -2.65
C ASP A 51 -9.64 -10.12 -2.19
N THR A 52 -8.68 -10.65 -2.94
CA THR A 52 -7.96 -11.90 -2.63
C THR A 52 -6.46 -11.68 -2.36
N ASP A 53 -5.96 -10.45 -2.43
CA ASP A 53 -4.56 -10.12 -2.15
C ASP A 53 -4.32 -10.07 -0.63
N ALA A 54 -3.47 -10.96 -0.11
CA ALA A 54 -3.21 -11.08 1.32
C ALA A 54 -2.61 -9.81 1.96
N TYR A 55 -1.79 -9.05 1.23
CA TYR A 55 -1.25 -7.78 1.72
C TYR A 55 -2.35 -6.72 1.84
N VAL A 56 -3.21 -6.60 0.82
CA VAL A 56 -4.37 -5.68 0.85
C VAL A 56 -5.31 -6.06 1.99
N GLN A 57 -5.63 -7.34 2.15
CA GLN A 57 -6.48 -7.81 3.25
C GLN A 57 -5.85 -7.53 4.61
N GLY A 58 -4.53 -7.67 4.75
CA GLY A 58 -3.80 -7.29 5.97
C GLY A 58 -3.93 -5.80 6.30
N GLN A 59 -3.78 -4.92 5.31
CA GLN A 59 -3.94 -3.47 5.48
C GLN A 59 -5.37 -3.07 5.87
N LEU A 60 -6.37 -3.65 5.22
CA LEU A 60 -7.79 -3.41 5.54
C LEU A 60 -8.11 -3.87 6.96
N THR A 61 -7.63 -5.05 7.34
CA THR A 61 -7.79 -5.61 8.70
C THR A 61 -7.13 -4.71 9.74
N ALA A 62 -5.90 -4.24 9.50
CA ALA A 62 -5.21 -3.32 10.41
C ALA A 62 -5.97 -2.00 10.59
N ARG A 63 -6.53 -1.43 9.51
CA ARG A 63 -7.34 -0.20 9.56
C ARG A 63 -8.65 -0.41 10.31
N HIS A 64 -9.30 -1.56 10.12
CA HIS A 64 -10.51 -1.92 10.86
C HIS A 64 -10.22 -1.97 12.37
N HIS A 65 -9.18 -2.69 12.79
CA HIS A 65 -8.77 -2.75 14.19
C HIS A 65 -8.36 -1.39 14.77
N HIS A 66 -7.76 -0.51 13.97
CA HIS A 66 -7.43 0.84 14.42
C HIS A 66 -8.68 1.70 14.68
N ARG A 67 -9.77 1.50 13.90
CA ARG A 67 -11.04 2.20 14.13
C ARG A 67 -11.80 1.65 15.34
N ASP A 68 -11.70 0.35 15.59
CA ASP A 68 -12.43 -0.31 16.67
C ASP A 68 -11.72 -0.22 18.02
N ARG A 69 -10.48 0.28 18.06
CA ARG A 69 -9.80 0.55 19.33
C ARG A 69 -10.53 1.67 20.07
N PRO A 70 -11.10 1.41 21.26
CA PRO A 70 -11.74 2.44 22.05
C PRO A 70 -10.71 3.52 22.39
N ARG A 71 -11.12 4.79 22.27
CA ARG A 71 -10.31 5.94 22.69
C ARG A 71 -9.92 5.73 24.16
N PRO A 72 -8.62 5.83 24.52
CA PRO A 72 -8.22 5.69 25.92
C PRO A 72 -8.95 6.74 26.76
N PRO A 73 -9.38 6.40 27.99
CA PRO A 73 -10.04 7.36 28.87
C PRO A 73 -9.13 8.55 29.11
N VAL A 74 -9.71 9.75 29.08
CA VAL A 74 -8.98 10.99 29.37
C VAL A 74 -8.38 10.87 30.78
N PRO A 75 -7.08 11.12 30.96
CA PRO A 75 -6.47 11.05 32.29
C PRO A 75 -7.11 12.09 33.20
N SER A 76 -7.47 11.69 34.42
CA SER A 76 -8.03 12.57 35.44
C SER A 76 -7.06 13.70 35.77
N PRO A 77 -7.53 14.95 35.94
CA PRO A 77 -6.67 16.04 36.39
C PRO A 77 -6.12 15.76 37.79
N PRO A 78 -4.90 16.22 38.10
CA PRO A 78 -4.29 16.00 39.41
C PRO A 78 -5.16 16.64 40.50
N SER A 79 -5.45 15.87 41.56
CA SER A 79 -6.04 16.41 42.78
C SER A 79 -4.97 17.25 43.49
N GLY A 80 -5.26 18.54 43.67
CA GLY A 80 -4.39 19.47 44.37
C GLY A 80 -4.23 19.18 45.86
#